data_AF-A0A7X8VK63-F1
#
_entry.id   AF-A0A7X8VK63-F1
#
_cell.length_a   1.000
_cell.length_b   1.000
_cell.length_c   1.000
_cell.angle_alpha   90.00
_cell.angle_beta   90.00
_cell.angle_gamma   90.00
#
_symmetry.space_group_name_H-M   'P 1'
#
loop_
_entity.id
_entity.type
_entity.pdbx_description
1 polymer ?
#
loop_
_entity_poly.entity_id
_entity_poly.type
_entity_poly.pdbx_seq_one_letter_code
_entity_poly.pdbx_strand_id
1 'polypeptide(L)'
;MNKVWRRSVVAAVMTVVMTSAGLVACTPRPDTADPVAQQFLDSWAAQDYETLSTITDQGATATDVLGTTYSGLQAEDVELTLDSVDSRETIATASYNVTWKLPRERELSYDASMTLTKMGEEWAVRWQPSLVHPDLGATQHLELRAINAQRANVISSDGAPVLQPGAIIRILVDPSQAANAAAAVKRVAAALEDAHARDEKIGLINPDEVMENLGESPYSLTTVDEKLGRQIEQDLGGVPGLIFNDEAAMVPTDPSFAPDIVSRVSRIVDEELDGSNGWRVSIVTANGAVIDDVVYNAPELAPSVRISLDHDIQRAAQEAVDLRQEMKAMLVAIRPSNGEILAVAQTREADKDGDVALMGMYPPGSTFKIITAAAGIQNQGYTPNSTVPCPGTMNIYGRIVTNYNGFSLGNTSLDHAFASSCNTTFAEMSTNLAPGELQDVAKQFG
;
A
#
# COMPACT_ATOMS: atom_id res chain seq x y z
N MET A 1 51.05 4.15 -32.16
CA MET A 1 51.71 3.15 -33.03
C MET A 1 50.68 2.56 -33.98
N ASN A 2 51.04 2.53 -35.26
CA ASN A 2 50.23 2.26 -36.46
C ASN A 2 49.41 0.97 -36.49
N LYS A 3 48.22 1.03 -37.14
CA LYS A 3 47.78 0.22 -38.32
C LYS A 3 46.30 0.57 -38.63
N VAL A 4 45.89 1.18 -39.76
CA VAL A 4 45.96 0.76 -41.19
C VAL A 4 45.23 -0.59 -41.34
N TRP A 5 44.12 -0.82 -42.07
CA TRP A 5 43.71 -0.40 -43.42
C TRP A 5 42.32 -0.97 -43.79
N ARG A 6 41.58 -0.29 -44.69
CA ARG A 6 40.84 -0.82 -45.88
C ARG A 6 39.95 0.32 -46.45
N ARG A 7 40.40 1.09 -47.45
CA ARG A 7 40.23 0.90 -48.91
C ARG A 7 38.82 0.44 -49.31
N SER A 8 37.94 1.35 -49.76
CA SER A 8 37.83 1.98 -51.10
C SER A 8 36.82 1.23 -51.97
N VAL A 9 35.72 1.88 -52.40
CA VAL A 9 35.35 2.14 -53.80
C VAL A 9 34.21 3.18 -53.78
N VAL A 10 34.48 4.38 -54.28
CA VAL A 10 33.48 5.41 -54.59
C VAL A 10 33.24 5.33 -56.09
N ALA A 11 32.02 4.96 -56.50
CA ALA A 11 31.55 5.06 -57.87
C ALA A 11 30.73 6.35 -57.99
N ALA A 12 31.27 7.32 -58.75
CA ALA A 12 30.57 8.54 -59.11
C ALA A 12 29.63 8.25 -60.29
N VAL A 13 28.32 8.44 -60.09
CA VAL A 13 27.31 8.41 -61.16
C VAL A 13 26.79 9.83 -61.33
N MET A 14 26.92 10.34 -62.56
CA MET A 14 26.47 11.66 -63.01
C MET A 14 24.95 11.82 -62.91
N THR A 15 24.53 12.91 -62.27
CA THR A 15 23.13 13.36 -62.25
C THR A 15 22.79 14.05 -63.58
N VAL A 16 21.97 13.39 -64.40
CA VAL A 16 21.25 14.03 -65.52
C VAL A 16 19.94 14.57 -64.96
N VAL A 17 19.81 15.89 -64.90
CA VAL A 17 18.54 16.58 -64.60
C VAL A 17 17.68 16.50 -65.87
N MET A 18 16.72 15.57 -65.89
CA MET A 18 15.62 15.56 -66.84
C MET A 18 14.41 16.22 -66.19
N THR A 19 14.08 17.43 -66.64
CA THR A 19 12.83 18.14 -66.39
C THR A 19 11.68 17.42 -67.10
N SER A 20 11.01 16.51 -66.40
CA SER A 20 9.72 15.96 -66.82
C SER A 20 8.60 16.92 -66.38
N ALA A 21 8.13 17.75 -67.30
CA ALA A 21 6.83 18.42 -67.17
C ALA A 21 5.73 17.36 -67.18
N GLY A 22 5.16 17.06 -66.02
CA GLY A 22 4.01 16.17 -65.88
C GLY A 22 2.79 16.81 -66.51
N LEU A 23 2.32 16.22 -67.60
CA LEU A 23 1.00 16.46 -68.16
C LEU A 23 -0.04 16.11 -67.07
N VAL A 24 -0.83 17.10 -66.66
CA VAL A 24 -2.05 16.88 -65.85
C VAL A 24 -3.07 16.21 -66.76
N ALA A 25 -3.02 14.88 -66.80
CA ALA A 25 -4.10 14.08 -67.35
C ALA A 25 -5.22 14.06 -66.31
N CYS A 26 -6.24 14.89 -66.51
CA CYS A 26 -7.54 14.76 -65.83
C CYS A 26 -8.19 13.43 -66.26
N THR A 27 -7.76 12.33 -65.65
CA THR A 27 -8.56 11.11 -65.59
C THR A 27 -9.69 11.39 -64.60
N PRO A 28 -10.97 11.16 -64.95
CA PRO A 28 -12.06 11.30 -63.99
C PRO A 28 -11.74 10.41 -62.78
N ARG A 29 -11.76 10.98 -61.57
CA ARG A 29 -11.66 10.17 -60.34
C ARG A 29 -12.77 9.12 -60.41
N PRO A 30 -12.46 7.83 -60.17
CA PRO A 30 -13.50 6.83 -60.11
C PRO A 30 -14.52 7.22 -59.04
N ASP A 31 -15.78 7.23 -59.43
CA ASP A 31 -16.95 7.51 -58.59
C ASP A 31 -17.21 6.32 -57.67
N THR A 32 -16.29 6.14 -56.74
CA THR A 32 -16.15 4.98 -55.84
C THR A 32 -16.15 5.46 -54.41
N ALA A 33 -16.60 4.61 -53.49
CA ALA A 33 -16.70 4.96 -52.08
C ALA A 33 -15.33 4.94 -51.36
N ASP A 34 -14.34 4.23 -51.92
CA ASP A 34 -13.01 4.02 -51.34
C ASP A 34 -12.30 5.32 -50.90
N PRO A 35 -12.24 6.39 -51.72
CA PRO A 35 -11.57 7.62 -51.32
C PRO A 35 -12.25 8.31 -50.14
N VAL A 36 -13.59 8.23 -50.03
CA VAL A 36 -14.34 8.83 -48.93
C VAL A 36 -14.21 8.00 -47.66
N ALA A 37 -14.21 6.67 -47.78
CA ALA A 37 -13.94 5.77 -46.65
C ALA A 37 -12.53 6.01 -46.10
N GLN A 38 -11.51 6.08 -46.96
CA GLN A 38 -10.14 6.37 -46.53
C GLN A 38 -10.03 7.77 -45.92
N GLN A 39 -10.65 8.79 -46.53
CA GLN A 39 -10.65 10.14 -45.99
C GLN A 39 -11.29 10.22 -44.60
N PHE A 40 -12.38 9.47 -44.36
CA PHE A 40 -12.99 9.40 -43.03
C PHE A 40 -12.02 8.82 -41.99
N LEU A 41 -11.35 7.71 -42.31
CA LEU A 41 -10.38 7.09 -41.40
C LEU A 41 -9.17 8.01 -41.15
N ASP A 42 -8.62 8.63 -42.19
CA ASP A 42 -7.49 9.56 -42.09
C ASP A 42 -7.85 10.80 -41.26
N SER A 43 -9.04 11.37 -41.48
CA SER A 43 -9.52 12.52 -40.71
C SER A 43 -9.85 12.14 -39.26
N TRP A 44 -10.33 10.92 -39.00
CA TRP A 44 -10.50 10.44 -37.63
C TRP A 44 -9.16 10.25 -36.92
N ALA A 45 -8.19 9.57 -37.54
CA ALA A 45 -6.84 9.41 -37.01
C ALA A 45 -6.19 10.77 -36.69
N ALA A 46 -6.34 11.75 -37.59
CA ALA A 46 -5.81 13.10 -37.41
C ALA A 46 -6.65 14.00 -36.48
N GLN A 47 -7.80 13.51 -35.98
CA GLN A 47 -8.78 14.29 -35.21
C GLN A 47 -9.25 15.57 -35.93
N ASP A 48 -9.33 15.53 -37.25
CA ASP A 48 -9.87 16.60 -38.09
C ASP A 48 -11.40 16.56 -38.10
N TYR A 49 -11.98 17.04 -36.99
CA TYR A 49 -13.44 17.09 -36.81
C TYR A 49 -14.14 18.03 -37.79
N GLU A 50 -13.44 19.01 -38.37
CA GLU A 50 -14.02 19.90 -39.38
C GLU A 50 -14.33 19.10 -40.65
N THR A 51 -13.34 18.36 -41.16
CA THR A 51 -13.54 17.50 -42.34
C THR A 51 -14.56 16.39 -42.07
N LEU A 52 -14.45 15.69 -40.93
CA LEU A 52 -15.40 14.63 -40.55
C LEU A 52 -16.87 15.09 -40.53
N SER A 53 -17.11 16.31 -40.08
CA SER A 53 -18.45 16.90 -40.02
C SER A 53 -19.07 17.10 -41.42
N THR A 54 -18.24 17.32 -42.44
CA THR A 54 -18.71 17.56 -43.81
C THR A 54 -18.97 16.28 -44.61
N ILE A 55 -18.23 15.21 -44.34
CA ILE A 55 -18.32 13.94 -45.09
C ILE A 55 -19.23 12.90 -44.43
N THR A 56 -19.89 13.27 -43.32
CA THR A 56 -20.79 12.40 -42.54
C THR A 56 -22.20 12.98 -42.53
N ASP A 57 -23.23 12.16 -42.74
CA ASP A 57 -24.64 12.61 -42.80
C ASP A 57 -25.16 13.25 -41.49
N GLN A 58 -24.53 12.92 -40.34
CA GLN A 58 -24.79 13.50 -39.02
C GLN A 58 -23.51 14.04 -38.39
N GLY A 59 -22.80 14.92 -39.11
CA GLY A 59 -21.48 15.44 -38.73
C GLY A 59 -21.32 15.89 -37.27
N ALA A 60 -22.27 16.68 -36.74
CA ALA A 60 -22.20 17.18 -35.36
C ALA A 60 -22.28 16.07 -34.30
N THR A 61 -23.13 15.06 -34.50
CA THR A 61 -23.24 13.93 -33.57
C THR A 61 -22.04 12.99 -33.70
N ALA A 62 -21.53 12.82 -34.92
CA ALA A 62 -20.34 12.02 -35.17
C ALA A 62 -19.12 12.56 -34.43
N THR A 63 -18.82 13.85 -34.63
CA THR A 63 -17.64 14.48 -34.01
C THR A 63 -17.73 14.56 -32.50
N ASP A 64 -18.93 14.73 -31.94
CA ASP A 64 -19.16 14.71 -30.49
C ASP A 64 -18.81 13.35 -29.86
N VAL A 65 -19.30 12.25 -30.45
CA VAL A 65 -19.02 10.90 -29.92
C VAL A 65 -17.56 10.52 -30.14
N LEU A 66 -16.97 10.86 -31.29
CA LEU A 66 -15.55 10.62 -31.57
C LEU A 66 -14.65 11.37 -30.58
N GLY A 67 -14.91 12.66 -30.36
CA GLY A 67 -14.15 13.48 -29.42
C GLY A 67 -14.34 13.06 -27.96
N THR A 68 -15.57 12.72 -27.56
CA THR A 68 -15.87 12.20 -26.21
C THR A 68 -15.20 10.85 -25.98
N THR A 69 -15.19 9.96 -26.97
CA THR A 69 -14.49 8.68 -26.89
C THR A 69 -12.98 8.87 -26.78
N TYR A 70 -12.39 9.71 -27.62
CA TYR A 70 -10.95 9.99 -27.58
C TYR A 70 -10.54 10.53 -26.19
N SER A 71 -11.32 11.47 -25.66
CA SER A 71 -11.08 12.07 -24.34
C SER A 71 -11.32 11.08 -23.20
N GLY A 72 -12.41 10.29 -23.25
CA GLY A 72 -12.76 9.30 -22.23
C GLY A 72 -11.78 8.13 -22.16
N LEU A 73 -11.26 7.70 -23.30
CA LEU A 73 -10.15 6.75 -23.37
C LEU A 73 -8.82 7.34 -22.92
N GLN A 74 -8.73 8.67 -22.82
CA GLN A 74 -7.48 9.40 -22.62
C GLN A 74 -6.45 8.99 -23.68
N ALA A 75 -6.92 8.77 -24.92
CA ALA A 75 -6.12 8.18 -25.98
C ALA A 75 -4.91 9.07 -26.32
N GLU A 76 -3.76 8.43 -26.49
CA GLU A 76 -2.54 9.07 -26.98
C GLU A 76 -2.56 9.15 -28.51
N ASP A 77 -3.13 8.12 -29.16
CA ASP A 77 -3.29 8.04 -30.61
C ASP A 77 -4.43 7.07 -31.00
N VAL A 78 -4.91 7.17 -32.25
CA VAL A 78 -5.82 6.20 -32.86
C VAL A 78 -5.39 5.90 -34.30
N GLU A 79 -5.01 4.65 -34.54
CA GLU A 79 -4.60 4.14 -35.84
C GLU A 79 -5.79 3.42 -36.49
N LEU A 80 -6.09 3.76 -37.73
CA LEU A 80 -7.19 3.17 -38.49
C LEU A 80 -6.67 2.59 -39.80
N THR A 81 -6.98 1.32 -40.06
CA THR A 81 -6.55 0.62 -41.29
C THR A 81 -7.76 0.16 -42.07
N LEU A 82 -7.92 0.65 -43.31
CA LEU A 82 -8.96 0.18 -44.21
C LEU A 82 -8.62 -1.20 -44.76
N ASP A 83 -9.46 -2.20 -44.51
CA ASP A 83 -9.22 -3.57 -44.96
C ASP A 83 -9.86 -3.84 -46.31
N SER A 84 -11.13 -3.44 -46.48
CA SER A 84 -11.88 -3.67 -47.71
C SER A 84 -13.04 -2.70 -47.87
N VAL A 85 -13.42 -2.45 -49.12
CA VAL A 85 -14.63 -1.71 -49.49
C VAL A 85 -15.42 -2.54 -50.50
N ASP A 86 -16.63 -2.96 -50.12
CA ASP A 86 -17.60 -3.57 -51.03
C ASP A 86 -18.58 -2.48 -51.50
N SER A 87 -18.46 -2.09 -52.77
CA SER A 87 -19.23 -0.99 -53.35
C SER A 87 -20.29 -1.49 -54.33
N ARG A 88 -21.50 -0.97 -54.19
CA ARG A 88 -22.64 -1.12 -55.12
C ARG A 88 -23.05 0.26 -55.65
N GLU A 89 -23.97 0.33 -56.61
CA GLU A 89 -24.32 1.58 -57.31
C GLU A 89 -24.60 2.80 -56.41
N THR A 90 -25.23 2.59 -55.23
CA THR A 90 -25.64 3.67 -54.32
C THR A 90 -25.29 3.45 -52.85
N ILE A 91 -24.71 2.29 -52.51
CA ILE A 91 -24.36 1.91 -51.15
C ILE A 91 -23.02 1.18 -51.17
N ALA A 92 -22.16 1.46 -50.18
CA ALA A 92 -20.92 0.73 -49.98
C ALA A 92 -20.76 0.36 -48.50
N THR A 93 -20.07 -0.73 -48.23
CA THR A 93 -19.69 -1.15 -46.88
C THR A 93 -18.17 -1.24 -46.82
N ALA A 94 -17.56 -0.47 -45.94
CA ALA A 94 -16.13 -0.49 -45.70
C ALA A 94 -15.86 -1.18 -44.35
N SER A 95 -14.95 -2.14 -44.33
CA SER A 95 -14.46 -2.81 -43.12
C SER A 95 -13.05 -2.29 -42.80
N TYR A 96 -12.78 -2.04 -41.53
CA TYR A 96 -11.52 -1.47 -41.08
C TYR A 96 -11.20 -1.95 -39.67
N ASN A 97 -9.91 -1.97 -39.35
CA ASN A 97 -9.43 -2.17 -37.99
C ASN A 97 -9.20 -0.81 -37.31
N VAL A 98 -9.60 -0.71 -36.04
CA VAL A 98 -9.33 0.42 -35.16
C VAL A 98 -8.35 -0.03 -34.09
N THR A 99 -7.24 0.69 -33.92
CA THR A 99 -6.26 0.43 -32.88
C THR A 99 -6.00 1.71 -32.08
N TRP A 100 -6.46 1.73 -30.83
CA TRP A 100 -6.24 2.82 -29.88
C TRP A 100 -4.93 2.62 -29.13
N LYS A 101 -4.10 3.66 -29.08
CA LYS A 101 -2.95 3.75 -28.18
C LYS A 101 -3.37 4.48 -26.91
N LEU A 102 -3.29 3.78 -25.79
CA LEU A 102 -3.77 4.23 -24.50
C LEU A 102 -2.59 4.46 -23.54
N PRO A 103 -2.76 5.31 -22.50
CA PRO A 103 -1.69 5.58 -21.55
C PRO A 103 -1.11 4.32 -20.91
N ARG A 104 0.20 4.37 -20.62
CA ARG A 104 1.00 3.25 -20.06
C ARG A 104 1.18 2.07 -21.05
N GLU A 105 1.44 2.38 -22.32
CA GLU A 105 1.74 1.39 -23.38
C GLU A 105 0.63 0.36 -23.58
N ARG A 106 -0.62 0.75 -23.32
CA ARG A 106 -1.79 -0.10 -23.48
C ARG A 106 -2.36 0.04 -24.89
N GLU A 107 -2.95 -1.02 -25.40
CA GLU A 107 -3.55 -1.04 -26.73
C GLU A 107 -4.93 -1.70 -26.69
N LEU A 108 -5.87 -1.14 -27.45
CA LEU A 108 -7.18 -1.73 -27.72
C LEU A 108 -7.37 -1.79 -29.23
N SER A 109 -7.51 -3.00 -29.78
CA SER A 109 -7.73 -3.23 -31.21
C SER A 109 -8.99 -4.04 -31.45
N TYR A 110 -9.78 -3.64 -32.45
CA TYR A 110 -10.99 -4.34 -32.87
C TYR A 110 -11.36 -3.98 -34.31
N ASP A 111 -12.15 -4.86 -34.93
CA ASP A 111 -12.68 -4.64 -36.27
C ASP A 111 -14.03 -3.90 -36.20
N ALA A 112 -14.22 -2.98 -37.13
CA ALA A 112 -15.44 -2.20 -37.28
C ALA A 112 -15.82 -2.09 -38.76
N SER A 113 -17.03 -1.55 -39.00
CA SER A 113 -17.49 -1.32 -40.37
C SER A 113 -18.35 -0.06 -40.44
N MET A 114 -18.29 0.60 -41.59
CA MET A 114 -19.10 1.77 -41.90
C MET A 114 -19.90 1.53 -43.17
N THR A 115 -21.08 2.14 -43.24
CA THR A 115 -21.88 2.20 -44.46
C THR A 115 -21.73 3.58 -45.09
N LEU A 116 -21.47 3.63 -46.39
CA LEU A 116 -21.50 4.86 -47.17
C LEU A 116 -22.70 4.85 -48.11
N THR A 117 -23.31 6.00 -48.30
CA THR A 117 -24.44 6.17 -49.23
C THR A 117 -24.16 7.30 -50.20
N LYS A 118 -24.59 7.12 -51.44
CA LYS A 118 -24.43 8.12 -52.49
C LYS A 118 -25.64 9.03 -52.59
N MET A 119 -25.43 10.34 -52.50
CA MET A 119 -26.45 11.37 -52.72
C MET A 119 -26.03 12.27 -53.89
N GLY A 120 -26.69 12.13 -55.03
CA GLY A 120 -26.26 12.79 -56.27
C GLY A 120 -24.97 12.16 -56.81
N GLU A 121 -23.92 12.97 -56.96
CA GLU A 121 -22.56 12.52 -57.36
C GLU A 121 -21.59 12.39 -56.17
N GLU A 122 -22.08 12.60 -54.93
CA GLU A 122 -21.23 12.63 -53.74
C GLU A 122 -21.55 11.44 -52.81
N TRP A 123 -20.49 10.84 -52.26
CA TRP A 123 -20.59 9.80 -51.23
C TRP A 123 -20.48 10.44 -49.85
N ALA A 124 -21.32 10.01 -48.92
CA ALA A 124 -21.26 10.40 -47.52
C ALA A 124 -21.25 9.15 -46.62
N VAL A 125 -20.52 9.23 -45.52
CA VAL A 125 -20.55 8.22 -44.46
C VAL A 125 -21.87 8.34 -43.71
N ARG A 126 -22.57 7.21 -43.55
CA ARG A 126 -23.78 7.12 -42.74
C ARG A 126 -23.39 6.89 -41.29
N TRP A 127 -23.61 7.89 -40.45
CA TRP A 127 -23.27 7.83 -39.04
C TRP A 127 -24.09 6.78 -38.30
N GLN A 128 -23.38 5.95 -37.54
CA GLN A 128 -23.91 5.11 -36.47
C GLN A 128 -22.84 5.03 -35.37
N PRO A 129 -23.21 4.96 -34.08
CA PRO A 129 -22.24 4.79 -33.00
C PRO A 129 -21.36 3.53 -33.15
N SER A 130 -21.88 2.50 -33.82
CA SER A 130 -21.15 1.27 -34.15
C SER A 130 -19.93 1.48 -35.06
N LEU A 131 -19.81 2.64 -35.72
CA LEU A 131 -18.58 3.03 -36.44
C LEU A 131 -17.42 3.27 -35.48
N VAL A 132 -17.72 3.72 -34.25
CA VAL A 132 -16.69 3.91 -33.23
C VAL A 132 -16.32 2.57 -32.61
N HIS A 133 -17.31 1.78 -32.18
CA HIS A 133 -17.10 0.40 -31.70
C HIS A 133 -18.39 -0.41 -31.88
N PRO A 134 -18.34 -1.68 -32.35
CA PRO A 134 -19.54 -2.44 -32.75
C PRO A 134 -20.68 -2.50 -31.74
N ASP A 135 -20.34 -2.52 -30.45
CA ASP A 135 -21.30 -2.63 -29.35
C ASP A 135 -21.88 -1.29 -28.87
N LEU A 136 -21.45 -0.16 -29.44
CA LEU A 136 -21.96 1.16 -29.05
C LEU A 136 -23.39 1.40 -29.53
N GLY A 137 -24.25 1.75 -28.58
CA GLY A 137 -25.58 2.31 -28.81
C GLY A 137 -25.59 3.83 -28.94
N ALA A 138 -26.77 4.39 -29.17
CA ALA A 138 -26.96 5.83 -29.27
C ALA A 138 -26.50 6.55 -27.98
N THR A 139 -25.80 7.69 -28.13
CA THR A 139 -25.31 8.53 -27.02
C THR A 139 -24.34 7.84 -26.04
N GLN A 140 -23.68 6.78 -26.50
CA GLN A 140 -22.64 6.08 -25.75
C GLN A 140 -21.25 6.40 -26.32
N HIS A 141 -20.23 6.27 -25.49
CA HIS A 141 -18.82 6.43 -25.85
C HIS A 141 -17.98 5.41 -25.06
N LEU A 142 -16.70 5.27 -25.42
CA LEU A 142 -15.77 4.46 -24.65
C LEU A 142 -15.04 5.29 -23.61
N GLU A 143 -14.78 4.71 -22.44
CA GLU A 143 -14.02 5.33 -21.37
C GLU A 143 -13.01 4.36 -20.77
N LEU A 144 -11.76 4.81 -20.58
CA LEU A 144 -10.71 4.05 -19.90
C LEU A 144 -10.83 4.29 -18.39
N ARG A 145 -11.08 3.21 -17.64
CA ARG A 145 -11.22 3.26 -16.18
C ARG A 145 -10.17 2.39 -15.49
N ALA A 146 -9.57 2.92 -14.43
CA ALA A 146 -8.69 2.15 -13.57
C ALA A 146 -9.52 1.18 -12.70
N ILE A 147 -8.94 0.02 -12.41
CA ILE A 147 -9.45 -0.92 -11.43
C ILE A 147 -8.42 -0.99 -10.31
N ASN A 148 -8.72 -0.36 -9.17
CA ASN A 148 -7.80 -0.34 -8.05
C ASN A 148 -7.61 -1.77 -7.52
N ALA A 149 -6.35 -2.17 -7.35
CA ALA A 149 -6.04 -3.42 -6.68
C ALA A 149 -6.43 -3.32 -5.20
N GLN A 150 -6.95 -4.41 -4.65
CA GLN A 150 -7.12 -4.49 -3.22
C GLN A 150 -5.74 -4.58 -2.57
N ARG A 151 -5.55 -3.83 -1.49
CA ARG A 151 -4.31 -3.87 -0.72
C ARG A 151 -4.17 -5.23 -0.04
N ALA A 152 -2.94 -5.69 0.17
CA ALA A 152 -2.69 -6.95 0.84
C ALA A 152 -2.91 -6.86 2.35
N ASN A 153 -3.19 -8.00 2.98
CA ASN A 153 -3.23 -8.08 4.44
C ASN A 153 -1.81 -8.13 5.03
N VAL A 154 -1.69 -7.69 6.28
CA VAL A 154 -0.55 -8.06 7.14
C VAL A 154 -0.99 -9.21 8.03
N ILE A 155 -0.19 -10.27 8.09
CA ILE A 155 -0.47 -11.47 8.86
C ILE A 155 0.61 -11.73 9.91
N SER A 156 0.22 -12.29 11.05
CA SER A 156 1.12 -12.81 12.08
C SER A 156 1.82 -14.10 11.64
N SER A 157 2.79 -14.56 12.43
CA SER A 157 3.57 -15.76 12.12
C SER A 157 2.77 -17.07 12.22
N ASP A 158 1.67 -17.08 12.95
CA ASP A 158 0.64 -18.13 12.99
C ASP A 158 -0.47 -17.96 11.94
N GLY A 159 -0.39 -16.90 11.11
CA GLY A 159 -1.27 -16.67 9.96
C GLY A 159 -2.55 -15.91 10.26
N ALA A 160 -2.75 -15.44 11.49
CA ALA A 160 -3.89 -14.57 11.81
C ALA A 160 -3.72 -13.20 11.12
N PRO A 161 -4.78 -12.61 10.57
CA PRO A 161 -4.71 -11.27 10.01
C PRO A 161 -4.53 -10.26 11.14
N VAL A 162 -3.60 -9.32 10.96
CA VAL A 162 -3.26 -8.25 11.91
C VAL A 162 -3.71 -6.89 11.37
N LEU A 163 -3.48 -6.64 10.08
CA LEU A 163 -4.00 -5.47 9.36
C LEU A 163 -4.72 -5.95 8.10
N GLN A 164 -5.86 -5.32 7.80
CA GLN A 164 -6.64 -5.59 6.59
C GLN A 164 -7.08 -4.28 5.92
N PRO A 165 -7.32 -4.29 4.59
CA PRO A 165 -7.90 -3.14 3.91
C PRO A 165 -9.29 -2.83 4.49
N GLY A 166 -9.52 -1.57 4.80
CA GLY A 166 -10.80 -1.08 5.29
C GLY A 166 -10.96 0.41 5.05
N ALA A 167 -11.96 0.97 5.71
CA ALA A 167 -12.19 2.40 5.75
C ALA A 167 -12.14 2.88 7.19
N ILE A 168 -11.59 4.07 7.35
CA ILE A 168 -11.68 4.86 8.58
C ILE A 168 -12.39 6.16 8.25
N ILE A 169 -13.01 6.76 9.25
CA ILE A 169 -13.56 8.10 9.15
C ILE A 169 -12.68 9.03 9.97
N ARG A 170 -12.06 10.00 9.27
CA ARG A 170 -11.37 11.10 9.93
C ARG A 170 -12.39 12.17 10.27
N ILE A 171 -12.48 12.47 11.56
CA ILE A 171 -13.33 13.54 12.07
C ILE A 171 -12.46 14.77 12.23
N LEU A 172 -12.79 15.83 11.51
CA LEU A 172 -12.12 17.12 11.60
C LEU A 172 -13.05 18.19 12.17
N VAL A 173 -12.45 19.21 12.76
CA VAL A 173 -13.11 20.47 13.03
C VAL A 173 -12.46 21.57 12.19
N ASP A 174 -13.25 22.31 11.44
CA ASP A 174 -12.86 23.54 10.74
C ASP A 174 -13.33 24.75 11.56
N PRO A 175 -12.40 25.46 12.24
CA PRO A 175 -12.73 26.61 13.07
C PRO A 175 -13.32 27.78 12.28
N SER A 176 -13.01 27.88 10.98
CA SER A 176 -13.53 28.96 10.11
C SER A 176 -15.02 28.76 9.77
N GLN A 177 -15.47 27.51 9.78
CA GLN A 177 -16.86 27.12 9.51
C GLN A 177 -17.64 26.82 10.79
N ALA A 178 -16.94 26.62 11.91
CA ALA A 178 -17.56 26.36 13.20
C ALA A 178 -18.06 27.67 13.85
N ALA A 179 -19.36 27.76 14.10
CA ALA A 179 -19.91 28.83 14.92
C ALA A 179 -19.36 28.80 16.36
N ASN A 180 -18.98 27.62 16.85
CA ASN A 180 -18.31 27.40 18.12
C ASN A 180 -17.50 26.10 18.07
N ALA A 181 -16.22 26.20 17.71
CA ALA A 181 -15.34 25.03 17.60
C ALA A 181 -15.21 24.25 18.91
N ALA A 182 -15.14 24.95 20.06
CA ALA A 182 -15.06 24.31 21.37
C ALA A 182 -16.30 23.44 21.68
N ALA A 183 -17.49 23.88 21.28
CA ALA A 183 -18.70 23.07 21.42
C ALA A 183 -18.69 21.85 20.50
N ALA A 184 -18.17 21.98 19.27
CA ALA A 184 -18.05 20.87 18.33
C ALA A 184 -17.06 19.80 18.86
N VAL A 185 -15.87 20.22 19.30
CA VAL A 185 -14.85 19.34 19.91
C VAL A 185 -15.42 18.59 21.11
N LYS A 186 -16.12 19.28 22.02
CA LYS A 186 -16.73 18.65 23.20
C LYS A 186 -17.81 17.63 22.86
N ARG A 187 -18.58 17.83 21.79
CA ARG A 187 -19.59 16.86 21.33
C ARG A 187 -18.94 15.60 20.79
N VAL A 188 -17.87 15.74 20.00
CA VAL A 188 -17.10 14.59 19.52
C VAL A 188 -16.46 13.84 20.68
N ALA A 189 -15.84 14.55 21.63
CA ALA A 189 -15.26 13.93 22.82
C ALA A 189 -16.30 13.14 23.64
N ALA A 190 -17.49 13.72 23.87
CA ALA A 190 -18.58 13.02 24.56
C ALA A 190 -19.07 11.77 23.81
N ALA A 191 -19.18 11.84 22.48
CA ALA A 191 -19.55 10.67 21.67
C ALA A 191 -18.49 9.56 21.77
N LEU A 192 -17.21 9.91 21.81
CA LEU A 192 -16.12 8.97 22.02
C LEU A 192 -16.11 8.39 23.44
N GLU A 193 -16.41 9.19 24.47
CA GLU A 193 -16.57 8.72 25.86
C GLU A 193 -17.71 7.69 25.97
N ASP A 194 -18.87 7.97 25.38
CA ASP A 194 -20.00 7.04 25.34
C ASP A 194 -19.68 5.74 24.57
N ALA A 195 -18.88 5.85 23.51
CA ALA A 195 -18.39 4.68 22.77
C ALA A 195 -17.37 3.89 23.60
N HIS A 196 -16.41 4.56 24.22
CA HIS A 196 -15.40 3.98 25.09
C HIS A 196 -16.01 3.25 26.30
N ALA A 197 -17.09 3.77 26.87
CA ALA A 197 -17.81 3.11 27.96
C ALA A 197 -18.41 1.75 27.56
N ARG A 198 -18.63 1.51 26.26
CA ARG A 198 -19.11 0.23 25.71
C ARG A 198 -17.96 -0.65 25.20
N ASP A 199 -16.88 -0.02 24.75
CA ASP A 199 -15.66 -0.68 24.29
C ASP A 199 -14.43 0.15 24.70
N GLU A 200 -13.73 -0.31 25.73
CA GLU A 200 -12.54 0.36 26.29
C GLU A 200 -11.38 0.48 25.29
N LYS A 201 -11.45 -0.19 24.13
CA LYS A 201 -10.45 -0.08 23.06
C LYS A 201 -10.53 1.23 22.27
N ILE A 202 -11.65 1.95 22.36
CA ILE A 202 -11.85 3.20 21.61
C ILE A 202 -11.01 4.32 22.23
N GLY A 203 -10.20 5.01 21.43
CA GLY A 203 -9.39 6.13 21.89
C GLY A 203 -10.24 7.34 22.29
N LEU A 204 -9.83 8.00 23.37
CA LEU A 204 -10.41 9.27 23.81
C LEU A 204 -9.57 10.45 23.31
N ILE A 205 -10.20 11.61 23.17
CA ILE A 205 -9.52 12.88 22.90
C ILE A 205 -9.63 13.77 24.13
N ASN A 206 -8.60 14.58 24.41
CA ASN A 206 -8.66 15.60 25.44
C ASN A 206 -9.09 16.94 24.80
N PRO A 207 -10.31 17.46 25.08
CA PRO A 207 -10.78 18.70 24.48
C PRO A 207 -9.85 19.89 24.75
N ASP A 208 -9.25 19.98 25.93
CA ASP A 208 -8.41 21.12 26.30
C ASP A 208 -7.10 21.10 25.49
N GLU A 209 -6.47 19.93 25.34
CA GLU A 209 -5.28 19.74 24.50
C GLU A 209 -5.57 20.01 23.02
N VAL A 210 -6.72 19.55 22.53
CA VAL A 210 -7.15 19.85 21.15
C VAL A 210 -7.31 21.36 20.96
N MET A 211 -7.94 22.04 21.91
CA MET A 211 -8.16 23.49 21.84
C MET A 211 -6.86 24.29 21.90
N GLU A 212 -5.85 23.82 22.63
CA GLU A 212 -4.52 24.45 22.66
C GLU A 212 -3.79 24.36 21.31
N ASN A 213 -4.05 23.29 20.54
CA ASN A 213 -3.45 23.06 19.22
C ASN A 213 -4.32 23.55 18.05
N LEU A 214 -5.49 24.11 18.33
CA LEU A 214 -6.45 24.51 17.31
C LEU A 214 -6.06 25.86 16.68
N GLY A 215 -5.77 25.83 15.38
CA GLY A 215 -5.46 27.01 14.58
C GLY A 215 -6.65 27.56 13.80
N GLU A 216 -6.37 28.18 12.65
CA GLU A 216 -7.41 28.67 11.72
C GLU A 216 -7.79 27.65 10.64
N SER A 217 -6.97 26.60 10.46
CA SER A 217 -7.17 25.54 9.46
C SER A 217 -7.94 24.34 10.04
N PRO A 218 -8.55 23.49 9.20
CA PRO A 218 -9.14 22.23 9.63
C PRO A 218 -8.14 21.38 10.44
N TYR A 219 -8.58 20.96 11.62
CA TYR A 219 -7.80 20.17 12.55
C TYR A 219 -8.38 18.76 12.68
N SER A 220 -7.53 17.74 12.52
CA SER A 220 -7.92 16.34 12.67
C SER A 220 -8.10 16.00 14.14
N LEU A 221 -9.35 15.81 14.58
CA LEU A 221 -9.67 15.45 15.96
C LEU A 221 -9.27 14.02 16.28
N THR A 222 -9.71 13.09 15.44
CA THR A 222 -9.45 11.66 15.61
C THR A 222 -9.73 10.91 14.30
N THR A 223 -9.32 9.65 14.27
CA THR A 223 -9.71 8.66 13.26
C THR A 223 -10.40 7.51 13.96
N VAL A 224 -11.57 7.11 13.47
CA VAL A 224 -12.35 5.98 13.99
C VAL A 224 -12.64 4.98 12.89
N ASP A 225 -12.97 3.74 13.25
CA ASP A 225 -13.47 2.77 12.28
C ASP A 225 -14.74 3.29 11.58
N GLU A 226 -15.00 2.80 10.37
CA GLU A 226 -16.14 3.24 9.55
C GLU A 226 -17.48 3.13 10.30
N LYS A 227 -17.70 2.06 11.07
CA LYS A 227 -18.98 1.84 11.74
C LYS A 227 -19.24 2.89 12.81
N LEU A 228 -18.28 3.14 13.68
CA LEU A 228 -18.36 4.17 14.70
C LEU A 228 -18.43 5.56 14.07
N GLY A 229 -17.61 5.81 13.04
CA GLY A 229 -17.61 7.09 12.34
C GLY A 229 -18.95 7.43 11.71
N ARG A 230 -19.61 6.46 11.05
CA ARG A 230 -20.96 6.65 10.49
C ARG A 230 -22.00 6.91 11.56
N GLN A 231 -21.87 6.27 12.72
CA GLN A 231 -22.75 6.53 13.85
C GLN A 231 -22.58 7.98 14.37
N ILE A 232 -21.34 8.42 14.57
CA ILE A 232 -21.05 9.79 15.02
C ILE A 232 -21.47 10.80 13.94
N GLU A 233 -21.25 10.52 12.66
CA GLU A 233 -21.69 11.34 11.54
C GLU A 233 -23.22 11.47 11.50
N GLN A 234 -23.95 10.38 11.76
CA GLN A 234 -25.40 10.41 11.84
C GLN A 234 -25.89 11.33 12.98
N ASP A 235 -25.22 11.30 14.13
CA ASP A 235 -25.60 12.09 15.31
C ASP A 235 -25.14 13.55 15.22
N LEU A 236 -23.98 13.82 14.58
CA LEU A 236 -23.28 15.11 14.61
C LEU A 236 -23.06 15.76 13.23
N GLY A 237 -23.46 15.15 12.11
CA GLY A 237 -23.22 15.67 10.76
C GLY A 237 -23.84 17.03 10.47
N GLY A 238 -24.85 17.43 11.25
CA GLY A 238 -25.44 18.78 11.18
C GLY A 238 -24.73 19.86 12.01
N VAL A 239 -23.64 19.52 12.72
CA VAL A 239 -22.90 20.48 13.55
C VAL A 239 -21.97 21.32 12.67
N PRO A 240 -22.14 22.65 12.59
CA PRO A 240 -21.28 23.50 11.76
C PRO A 240 -19.81 23.37 12.11
N GLY A 241 -18.98 23.20 11.08
CA GLY A 241 -17.53 23.04 11.20
C GLY A 241 -17.07 21.62 11.49
N LEU A 242 -17.94 20.62 11.71
CA LEU A 242 -17.50 19.22 11.68
C LEU A 242 -17.45 18.70 10.25
N ILE A 243 -16.36 18.00 9.94
CA ILE A 243 -16.13 17.37 8.65
C ILE A 243 -15.83 15.89 8.90
N PHE A 244 -16.51 15.02 8.15
CA PHE A 244 -16.31 13.58 8.20
C PHE A 244 -15.77 13.14 6.84
N ASN A 245 -14.52 12.69 6.81
CA ASN A 245 -13.86 12.25 5.59
C ASN A 245 -13.70 10.73 5.62
N ASP A 246 -14.22 10.07 4.59
CA ASP A 246 -13.96 8.66 4.33
C ASP A 246 -12.53 8.50 3.78
N GLU A 247 -11.71 7.71 4.48
CA GLU A 247 -10.34 7.42 4.08
C GLU A 247 -10.14 5.91 3.98
N ALA A 248 -9.65 5.44 2.83
CA ALA A 248 -9.18 4.06 2.70
C ALA A 248 -7.90 3.90 3.53
N ALA A 249 -7.85 2.88 4.39
CA ALA A 249 -6.72 2.66 5.29
C ALA A 249 -6.52 1.17 5.57
N MET A 250 -5.33 0.83 6.08
CA MET A 250 -5.11 -0.46 6.72
C MET A 250 -5.62 -0.39 8.15
N VAL A 251 -6.58 -1.25 8.48
CA VAL A 251 -7.27 -1.26 9.77
C VAL A 251 -6.82 -2.47 10.58
N PRO A 252 -6.46 -2.30 11.87
CA PRO A 252 -6.18 -3.42 12.77
C PRO A 252 -7.41 -4.32 12.90
N THR A 253 -7.20 -5.63 12.79
CA THR A 253 -8.27 -6.62 13.00
C THR A 253 -8.63 -6.77 14.49
N ASP A 254 -7.64 -6.57 15.37
CA ASP A 254 -7.82 -6.41 16.81
C ASP A 254 -7.01 -5.20 17.31
N PRO A 255 -7.66 -4.08 17.70
CA PRO A 255 -6.97 -2.90 18.21
C PRO A 255 -6.15 -3.12 19.49
N SER A 256 -6.42 -4.19 20.27
CA SER A 256 -5.61 -4.53 21.45
C SER A 256 -4.36 -5.35 21.14
N PHE A 257 -4.22 -5.81 19.90
CA PHE A 257 -3.09 -6.64 19.50
C PHE A 257 -1.85 -5.79 19.26
N ALA A 258 -0.95 -5.72 20.25
CA ALA A 258 0.34 -5.02 20.17
C ALA A 258 0.24 -3.63 19.47
N PRO A 259 -0.62 -2.73 19.96
CA PRO A 259 -1.07 -1.54 19.21
C PRO A 259 0.08 -0.67 18.71
N ASP A 260 1.10 -0.45 19.55
CA ASP A 260 2.28 0.35 19.20
C ASP A 260 3.12 -0.29 18.09
N ILE A 261 3.27 -1.62 18.10
CA ILE A 261 4.00 -2.34 17.06
C ILE A 261 3.21 -2.34 15.77
N VAL A 262 1.90 -2.65 15.83
CA VAL A 262 1.03 -2.67 14.64
C VAL A 262 0.98 -1.29 13.97
N SER A 263 0.91 -0.21 14.74
CA SER A 263 0.99 1.16 14.22
C SER A 263 2.31 1.44 13.49
N ARG A 264 3.44 0.96 14.02
CA ARG A 264 4.75 1.07 13.36
C ARG A 264 4.83 0.21 12.10
N VAL A 265 4.36 -1.04 12.18
CA VAL A 265 4.30 -1.97 11.04
C VAL A 265 3.49 -1.35 9.92
N SER A 266 2.28 -0.84 10.20
CA SER A 266 1.42 -0.23 9.19
C SER A 266 2.11 0.89 8.40
N ARG A 267 2.95 1.72 9.05
CA ARG A 267 3.69 2.78 8.38
C ARG A 267 4.87 2.28 7.56
N ILE A 268 5.48 1.17 7.97
CA ILE A 268 6.66 0.59 7.30
C ILE A 268 6.22 -0.16 6.04
N VAL A 269 5.12 -0.91 6.13
CA VAL A 269 4.69 -1.82 5.07
C VAL A 269 3.70 -1.19 4.09
N ASP A 270 3.26 0.05 4.33
CA ASP A 270 2.18 0.69 3.57
C ASP A 270 2.37 0.57 2.04
N GLU A 271 3.55 0.91 1.53
CA GLU A 271 3.86 0.84 0.10
C GLU A 271 3.99 -0.60 -0.43
N GLU A 272 4.32 -1.58 0.43
CA GLU A 272 4.46 -2.99 0.06
C GLU A 272 3.11 -3.71 -0.11
N LEU A 273 2.04 -3.12 0.46
CA LEU A 273 0.70 -3.70 0.41
C LEU A 273 -0.05 -3.36 -0.89
N ASP A 274 0.45 -2.42 -1.69
CA ASP A 274 -0.22 -1.98 -2.90
C ASP A 274 -0.03 -2.99 -4.03
N GLY A 275 -1.14 -3.53 -4.53
CA GLY A 275 -1.15 -4.34 -5.74
C GLY A 275 -0.98 -3.50 -7.01
N SER A 276 -0.87 -4.17 -8.15
CA SER A 276 -0.86 -3.50 -9.44
C SER A 276 -2.29 -3.27 -9.92
N ASN A 277 -2.68 -1.99 -10.04
CA ASN A 277 -4.00 -1.62 -10.54
C ASN A 277 -4.24 -2.19 -11.94
N GLY A 278 -5.40 -2.82 -12.11
CA GLY A 278 -5.93 -3.23 -13.39
C GLY A 278 -6.54 -2.05 -14.14
N TRP A 279 -7.14 -2.34 -15.28
CA TRP A 279 -7.81 -1.34 -16.10
C TRP A 279 -8.87 -2.00 -16.97
N ARG A 280 -9.82 -1.20 -17.43
CA ARG A 280 -10.86 -1.63 -18.36
C ARG A 280 -11.23 -0.49 -19.29
N VAL A 281 -11.72 -0.85 -20.47
CA VAL A 281 -12.44 0.08 -21.33
C VAL A 281 -13.92 -0.28 -21.26
N SER A 282 -14.74 0.68 -20.89
CA SER A 282 -16.17 0.49 -20.70
C SER A 282 -16.98 1.29 -21.70
N ILE A 283 -18.15 0.77 -22.05
CA ILE A 283 -19.19 1.52 -22.75
C ILE A 283 -19.96 2.35 -21.74
N VAL A 284 -19.96 3.66 -21.94
CA VAL A 284 -20.51 4.63 -20.99
C VAL A 284 -21.56 5.49 -21.67
N THR A 285 -22.69 5.70 -21.01
CA THR A 285 -23.76 6.60 -21.47
C THR A 285 -23.38 8.07 -21.27
N ALA A 286 -24.11 8.98 -21.91
CA ALA A 286 -23.91 10.43 -21.75
C ALA A 286 -24.00 10.94 -20.29
N ASN A 287 -24.62 10.21 -19.37
CA ASN A 287 -24.68 10.55 -17.94
C ASN A 287 -23.63 9.82 -17.07
N GLY A 288 -22.66 9.13 -17.68
CA GLY A 288 -21.54 8.48 -16.97
C GLY A 288 -21.83 7.07 -16.45
N ALA A 289 -23.01 6.50 -16.72
CA ALA A 289 -23.36 5.14 -16.30
C ALA A 289 -22.66 4.11 -17.21
N VAL A 290 -22.06 3.10 -16.57
CA VAL A 290 -21.40 1.99 -17.27
C VAL A 290 -22.45 0.97 -17.71
N ILE A 291 -22.39 0.58 -18.98
CA ILE A 291 -23.28 -0.43 -19.56
C ILE A 291 -22.59 -1.80 -19.62
N ASP A 292 -21.39 -1.85 -20.18
CA ASP A 292 -20.60 -3.07 -20.32
C ASP A 292 -19.10 -2.76 -20.46
N ASP A 293 -18.25 -3.78 -20.33
CA ASP A 293 -16.80 -3.69 -20.51
C ASP A 293 -16.38 -4.31 -21.86
N VAL A 294 -15.67 -3.53 -22.69
CA VAL A 294 -15.11 -3.96 -23.98
C VAL A 294 -13.84 -4.79 -23.76
N VAL A 295 -13.00 -4.35 -22.82
CA VAL A 295 -11.81 -5.09 -22.38
C VAL A 295 -11.68 -4.96 -20.88
N TYR A 296 -11.29 -6.05 -20.25
CA TYR A 296 -11.07 -6.13 -18.82
C TYR A 296 -9.69 -6.73 -18.54
N ASN A 297 -8.82 -5.97 -17.90
CA ASN A 297 -7.54 -6.41 -17.40
C ASN A 297 -7.58 -6.37 -15.87
N ALA A 298 -7.57 -7.56 -15.25
CA ALA A 298 -7.73 -7.70 -13.81
C ALA A 298 -6.57 -7.03 -13.04
N PRO A 299 -6.84 -6.40 -11.89
CA PRO A 299 -5.76 -5.99 -10.98
C PRO A 299 -5.02 -7.21 -10.43
N GLU A 300 -3.73 -7.03 -10.13
CA GLU A 300 -2.91 -8.04 -9.46
C GLU A 300 -2.73 -7.68 -7.98
N LEU A 301 -3.02 -8.62 -7.09
CA LEU A 301 -2.88 -8.41 -5.65
C LEU A 301 -1.40 -8.50 -5.24
N ALA A 302 -1.00 -7.62 -4.33
CA ALA A 302 0.29 -7.78 -3.64
C ALA A 302 0.24 -9.02 -2.72
N PRO A 303 1.39 -9.69 -2.51
CA PRO A 303 1.48 -10.76 -1.52
C PRO A 303 1.29 -10.18 -0.11
N SER A 304 0.68 -10.96 0.79
CA SER A 304 0.55 -10.56 2.19
C SER A 304 1.90 -10.43 2.87
N VAL A 305 2.07 -9.38 3.67
CA VAL A 305 3.27 -9.18 4.48
C VAL A 305 3.13 -9.97 5.78
N ARG A 306 4.13 -10.80 6.08
CA ARG A 306 4.15 -11.62 7.31
C ARG A 306 5.08 -10.99 8.34
N ILE A 307 4.57 -10.72 9.54
CA ILE A 307 5.37 -10.30 10.69
C ILE A 307 5.74 -11.48 11.59
N SER A 308 6.78 -11.31 12.42
CA SER A 308 7.26 -12.35 13.32
C SER A 308 6.36 -12.57 14.54
N LEU A 309 5.62 -11.53 14.97
CA LEU A 309 4.69 -11.64 16.08
C LEU A 309 3.72 -12.79 15.84
N ASP A 310 3.49 -13.59 16.86
CA ASP A 310 2.56 -14.70 16.88
C ASP A 310 1.32 -14.26 17.65
N HIS A 311 0.14 -14.46 17.07
CA HIS A 311 -1.06 -13.84 17.61
C HIS A 311 -1.41 -14.37 19.01
N ASP A 312 -1.34 -15.69 19.20
CA ASP A 312 -1.67 -16.33 20.46
C ASP A 312 -0.59 -16.09 21.53
N ILE A 313 0.71 -16.09 21.15
CA ILE A 313 1.80 -15.82 22.10
C ILE A 313 1.76 -14.35 22.56
N GLN A 314 1.50 -13.42 21.66
CA GLN A 314 1.38 -12.00 22.01
C GLN A 314 0.21 -11.75 22.97
N ARG A 315 -0.95 -12.36 22.74
CA ARG A 315 -2.09 -12.27 23.66
C ARG A 315 -1.73 -12.83 25.04
N ALA A 316 -1.15 -14.02 25.09
CA ALA A 316 -0.74 -14.65 26.36
C ALA A 316 0.32 -13.82 27.11
N ALA A 317 1.26 -13.19 26.38
CA ALA A 317 2.25 -12.29 26.95
C ALA A 317 1.60 -11.04 27.56
N GLN A 318 0.63 -10.44 26.87
CA GLN A 318 -0.09 -9.27 27.35
C GLN A 318 -0.92 -9.60 28.60
N GLU A 319 -1.67 -10.71 28.57
CA GLU A 319 -2.42 -11.20 29.73
C GLU A 319 -1.51 -11.44 30.95
N ALA A 320 -0.28 -11.94 30.72
CA ALA A 320 0.66 -12.20 31.81
C ALA A 320 1.20 -10.93 32.48
N VAL A 321 1.57 -9.90 31.71
CA VAL A 321 2.01 -8.62 32.29
C VAL A 321 0.86 -7.88 32.96
N ASP A 322 -0.35 -8.01 32.42
CA ASP A 322 -1.57 -7.42 32.97
C ASP A 322 -2.06 -8.08 34.26
N LEU A 323 -1.42 -9.13 34.76
CA LEU A 323 -1.64 -9.59 36.14
C LEU A 323 -1.13 -8.59 37.18
N ARG A 324 -0.29 -7.64 36.78
CA ARG A 324 0.35 -6.62 37.63
C ARG A 324 0.26 -5.22 37.02
N GLN A 325 -0.93 -4.81 36.56
CA GLN A 325 -1.14 -3.53 35.86
C GLN A 325 -0.70 -2.29 36.66
N GLU A 326 -0.62 -2.40 37.99
CA GLU A 326 -0.16 -1.32 38.88
C GLU A 326 1.37 -1.12 38.86
N MET A 327 2.11 -2.07 38.28
CA MET A 327 3.56 -2.06 38.19
C MET A 327 4.01 -1.86 36.74
N LYS A 328 5.24 -1.39 36.56
CA LYS A 328 5.91 -1.46 35.26
C LYS A 328 6.41 -2.89 35.03
N ALA A 329 5.67 -3.67 34.24
CA ALA A 329 6.05 -5.02 33.86
C ALA A 329 6.13 -5.15 32.34
N MET A 330 7.13 -5.90 31.87
CA MET A 330 7.41 -6.12 30.46
C MET A 330 7.75 -7.60 30.22
N LEU A 331 7.40 -8.10 29.04
CA LEU A 331 7.68 -9.45 28.59
C LEU A 331 8.03 -9.43 27.10
N VAL A 332 9.14 -10.05 26.73
CA VAL A 332 9.50 -10.29 25.33
C VAL A 332 9.68 -11.79 25.13
N ALA A 333 8.99 -12.35 24.14
CA ALA A 333 9.13 -13.75 23.75
C ALA A 333 9.89 -13.85 22.44
N ILE A 334 10.96 -14.63 22.42
CA ILE A 334 11.84 -14.82 21.26
C ILE A 334 11.87 -16.30 20.91
N ARG A 335 11.85 -16.63 19.62
CA ARG A 335 12.14 -17.97 19.10
C ARG A 335 13.66 -18.14 18.99
N PRO A 336 14.32 -18.92 19.87
CA PRO A 336 15.79 -18.94 19.91
C PRO A 336 16.44 -19.52 18.65
N SER A 337 15.73 -20.35 17.89
CA SER A 337 16.26 -21.01 16.70
C SER A 337 16.52 -20.08 15.52
N ASN A 338 15.82 -18.95 15.44
CA ASN A 338 15.93 -18.00 14.32
C ASN A 338 15.90 -16.52 14.74
N GLY A 339 15.75 -16.23 16.03
CA GLY A 339 15.74 -14.86 16.56
C GLY A 339 14.43 -14.09 16.35
N GLU A 340 13.38 -14.73 15.84
CA GLU A 340 12.08 -14.07 15.66
C GLU A 340 11.51 -13.61 17.01
N ILE A 341 11.04 -12.36 17.06
CA ILE A 341 10.29 -11.84 18.19
C ILE A 341 8.83 -12.27 17.99
N LEU A 342 8.34 -13.12 18.89
CA LEU A 342 6.99 -13.68 18.85
C LEU A 342 5.99 -12.83 19.65
N ALA A 343 6.46 -12.17 20.70
CA ALA A 343 5.65 -11.25 21.50
C ALA A 343 6.49 -10.14 22.12
N VAL A 344 5.89 -8.96 22.24
CA VAL A 344 6.38 -7.82 23.02
C VAL A 344 5.18 -7.25 23.77
N ALA A 345 5.17 -7.42 25.08
CA ALA A 345 4.08 -7.00 25.94
C ALA A 345 4.61 -6.13 27.06
N GLN A 346 3.84 -5.12 27.43
CA GLN A 346 4.10 -4.31 28.60
C GLN A 346 2.81 -3.73 29.17
N THR A 347 2.83 -3.43 30.46
CA THR A 347 1.70 -2.80 31.17
C THR A 347 1.49 -1.35 30.74
N ARG A 348 0.26 -0.84 30.84
CA ARG A 348 -0.04 0.60 30.65
C ARG A 348 0.82 1.55 31.48
N GLU A 349 1.25 1.13 32.66
CA GLU A 349 2.17 1.94 33.49
C GLU A 349 3.58 2.04 32.88
N ALA A 350 4.03 0.99 32.19
CA ALA A 350 5.29 0.96 31.47
C ALA A 350 5.22 1.75 30.15
N ASP A 351 4.06 1.73 29.46
CA ASP A 351 3.84 2.51 28.23
C ASP A 351 4.10 4.02 28.40
N LYS A 352 3.92 4.56 29.62
CA LYS A 352 4.24 5.96 29.93
C LYS A 352 5.72 6.32 29.72
N ASP A 353 6.60 5.33 29.77
CA ASP A 353 8.04 5.49 29.53
C ASP A 353 8.42 5.19 28.06
N GLY A 354 7.46 4.85 27.21
CA GLY A 354 7.67 4.42 25.82
C GLY A 354 7.95 2.93 25.68
N ASP A 355 8.79 2.56 24.71
CA ASP A 355 9.07 1.15 24.34
C ASP A 355 10.15 0.53 25.25
N VAL A 356 9.87 0.47 26.55
CA VAL A 356 10.82 -0.04 27.55
C VAL A 356 10.99 -1.56 27.51
N ALA A 357 10.06 -2.30 26.90
CA ALA A 357 10.21 -3.73 26.65
C ALA A 357 11.39 -4.04 25.69
N LEU A 358 11.58 -3.22 24.64
CA LEU A 358 12.65 -3.43 23.65
C LEU A 358 13.89 -2.57 23.91
N MET A 359 13.72 -1.36 24.46
CA MET A 359 14.80 -0.39 24.61
C MET A 359 15.27 -0.19 26.05
N GLY A 360 14.55 -0.74 27.04
CA GLY A 360 14.87 -0.56 28.44
C GLY A 360 16.18 -1.26 28.84
N MET A 361 17.06 -0.51 29.52
CA MET A 361 18.30 -1.05 30.09
C MET A 361 18.14 -1.25 31.60
N TYR A 362 18.09 -2.50 32.04
CA TYR A 362 17.94 -2.87 33.44
C TYR A 362 19.10 -3.75 33.90
N PRO A 363 19.47 -3.72 35.20
CA PRO A 363 20.34 -4.74 35.75
C PRO A 363 19.71 -6.13 35.51
N PRO A 364 20.41 -7.06 34.82
CA PRO A 364 19.85 -8.36 34.44
C PRO A 364 19.52 -9.24 35.66
N GLY A 365 20.06 -8.93 36.83
CA GLY A 365 19.85 -9.69 38.04
C GLY A 365 20.47 -11.09 37.94
N SER A 366 19.82 -12.09 38.53
CA SER A 366 20.37 -13.44 38.63
C SER A 366 20.48 -14.18 37.30
N THR A 367 19.81 -13.73 36.23
CA THR A 367 19.97 -14.34 34.89
C THR A 367 21.40 -14.18 34.37
N PHE A 368 22.12 -13.13 34.77
CA PHE A 368 23.52 -12.91 34.40
C PHE A 368 24.48 -13.99 34.94
N LYS A 369 24.05 -14.79 35.92
CA LYS A 369 24.80 -15.96 36.39
C LYS A 369 25.04 -16.98 35.28
N ILE A 370 24.25 -17.00 34.22
CA ILE A 370 24.51 -17.79 33.00
C ILE A 370 25.88 -17.40 32.41
N ILE A 371 26.13 -16.11 32.25
CA ILE A 371 27.39 -15.57 31.70
C ILE A 371 28.53 -15.82 32.69
N THR A 372 28.30 -15.60 33.98
CA THR A 372 29.32 -15.90 35.00
C THR A 372 29.68 -17.39 35.04
N ALA A 373 28.69 -18.29 34.95
CA ALA A 373 28.92 -19.73 34.88
C ALA A 373 29.71 -20.12 33.63
N ALA A 374 29.36 -19.55 32.46
CA ALA A 374 30.10 -19.77 31.22
C ALA A 374 31.57 -19.33 31.36
N ALA A 375 31.82 -18.16 31.96
CA ALA A 375 33.17 -17.67 32.22
C ALA A 375 33.95 -18.59 33.17
N GLY A 376 33.32 -19.08 34.23
CA GLY A 376 33.95 -20.05 35.13
C GLY A 376 34.29 -21.38 34.45
N ILE A 377 33.42 -21.88 33.58
CA ILE A 377 33.69 -23.10 32.81
C ILE A 377 34.84 -22.87 31.81
N GLN A 378 34.83 -21.75 31.09
CA GLN A 378 35.80 -21.45 30.03
C GLN A 378 37.19 -21.10 30.57
N ASN A 379 37.27 -20.26 31.61
CA ASN A 379 38.53 -19.64 32.04
C ASN A 379 39.07 -20.20 33.37
N GLN A 380 38.23 -20.86 34.17
CA GLN A 380 38.62 -21.45 35.46
C GLN A 380 38.55 -22.98 35.48
N GLY A 381 38.11 -23.62 34.39
CA GLY A 381 38.05 -25.08 34.25
C GLY A 381 36.94 -25.74 35.08
N TYR A 382 35.91 -24.98 35.48
CA TYR A 382 34.76 -25.56 36.17
C TYR A 382 33.97 -26.49 35.24
N THR A 383 33.35 -27.49 35.86
CA THR A 383 32.38 -28.40 35.24
C THR A 383 31.09 -28.37 36.06
N PRO A 384 29.95 -28.87 35.54
CA PRO A 384 28.72 -28.97 36.33
C PRO A 384 28.89 -29.72 37.67
N ASN A 385 29.83 -30.66 37.74
CA ASN A 385 30.11 -31.47 38.93
C ASN A 385 31.15 -30.86 39.88
N SER A 386 31.78 -29.74 39.51
CA SER A 386 32.79 -29.10 40.36
C SER A 386 32.18 -28.67 41.69
N THR A 387 32.87 -28.95 42.79
CA THR A 387 32.44 -28.53 44.12
C THR A 387 32.72 -27.05 44.32
N VAL A 388 31.69 -26.29 44.68
CA VAL A 388 31.73 -24.84 44.90
C VAL A 388 31.05 -24.48 46.22
N PRO A 389 31.49 -23.43 46.93
CA PRO A 389 30.86 -23.00 48.16
C PRO A 389 29.60 -22.17 47.85
N CYS A 390 28.54 -22.42 48.62
CA CYS A 390 27.30 -21.67 48.61
C CYS A 390 26.83 -21.37 50.05
N PRO A 391 27.61 -20.60 50.83
CA PRO A 391 27.19 -20.14 52.15
C PRO A 391 26.09 -19.08 52.02
N GLY A 392 25.27 -18.92 53.05
CA GLY A 392 24.20 -17.89 53.07
C GLY A 392 24.70 -16.46 52.97
N THR A 393 25.92 -16.20 53.44
CA THR A 393 26.63 -14.94 53.26
C THR A 393 28.10 -15.20 52.99
N MET A 394 28.74 -14.34 52.20
CA MET A 394 30.18 -14.37 51.94
C MET A 394 30.72 -12.94 51.94
N ASN A 395 31.87 -12.71 52.59
CA ASN A 395 32.57 -11.44 52.53
C ASN A 395 33.59 -11.49 51.40
N ILE A 396 33.36 -10.70 50.35
CA ILE A 396 34.23 -10.58 49.18
C ILE A 396 34.86 -9.20 49.22
N TYR A 397 36.13 -9.13 49.59
CA TYR A 397 36.91 -7.89 49.68
C TYR A 397 36.22 -6.75 50.46
N GLY A 398 35.54 -7.07 51.56
CA GLY A 398 34.83 -6.10 52.39
C GLY A 398 33.36 -5.89 52.02
N ARG A 399 32.87 -6.47 50.92
CA ARG A 399 31.45 -6.47 50.54
C ARG A 399 30.80 -7.77 50.96
N ILE A 400 29.76 -7.69 51.78
CA ILE A 400 28.95 -8.86 52.15
C ILE A 400 27.96 -9.15 51.02
N VAL A 401 28.09 -10.31 50.41
CA VAL A 401 27.14 -10.89 49.45
C VAL A 401 26.25 -11.88 50.19
N THR A 402 24.93 -11.78 49.99
CA THR A 402 23.93 -12.57 50.69
C THR A 402 23.04 -13.31 49.69
N ASN A 403 22.78 -14.58 49.93
CA ASN A 403 21.80 -15.36 49.16
C ASN A 403 20.36 -14.90 49.48
N TYR A 404 19.41 -15.17 48.58
CA TYR A 404 18.00 -14.88 48.85
C TYR A 404 17.55 -15.55 50.16
N ASN A 405 16.90 -14.81 51.05
CA ASN A 405 16.55 -15.27 52.42
C ASN A 405 17.71 -15.90 53.22
N GLY A 406 18.97 -15.65 52.86
CA GLY A 406 20.15 -16.20 53.52
C GLY A 406 20.31 -17.72 53.41
N PHE A 407 19.70 -18.37 52.41
CA PHE A 407 19.83 -19.83 52.26
C PHE A 407 21.29 -20.27 52.10
N SER A 408 21.63 -21.44 52.62
CA SER A 408 22.97 -22.03 52.52
C SER A 408 22.88 -23.47 52.05
N LEU A 409 23.69 -23.83 51.05
CA LEU A 409 23.86 -25.22 50.59
C LEU A 409 25.17 -25.83 51.07
N GLY A 410 26.00 -25.06 51.81
CA GLY A 410 27.35 -25.49 52.17
C GLY A 410 28.22 -25.63 50.92
N ASN A 411 28.95 -26.73 50.79
CA ASN A 411 29.65 -27.08 49.56
C ASN A 411 28.75 -27.97 48.72
N THR A 412 28.53 -27.60 47.47
CA THR A 412 27.66 -28.30 46.55
C THR A 412 28.27 -28.34 45.15
N SER A 413 27.73 -29.16 44.25
CA SER A 413 28.08 -29.12 42.84
C SER A 413 27.61 -27.82 42.17
N LEU A 414 28.33 -27.38 41.13
CA LEU A 414 28.03 -26.15 40.39
C LEU A 414 26.63 -26.18 39.76
N ASP A 415 26.18 -27.33 39.25
CA ASP A 415 24.83 -27.51 38.71
C ASP A 415 23.74 -27.19 39.76
N HIS A 416 23.91 -27.64 41.00
CA HIS A 416 22.97 -27.42 42.08
C HIS A 416 23.04 -25.98 42.62
N ALA A 417 24.25 -25.38 42.67
CA ALA A 417 24.41 -23.96 43.00
C ALA A 417 23.76 -23.06 41.93
N PHE A 418 23.89 -23.41 40.65
CA PHE A 418 23.26 -22.72 39.53
C PHE A 418 21.73 -22.84 39.60
N ALA A 419 21.21 -24.06 39.74
CA ALA A 419 19.76 -24.32 39.85
C ALA A 419 19.12 -23.60 41.05
N SER A 420 19.85 -23.47 42.16
CA SER A 420 19.40 -22.75 43.36
C SER A 420 19.69 -21.25 43.31
N SER A 421 20.27 -20.74 42.23
CA SER A 421 20.62 -19.33 42.04
C SER A 421 21.50 -18.76 43.17
N CYS A 422 22.55 -19.49 43.56
CA CYS A 422 23.42 -19.09 44.69
C CYS A 422 24.27 -17.84 44.43
N ASN A 423 23.93 -16.71 45.05
CA ASN A 423 24.65 -15.43 44.88
C ASN A 423 26.12 -15.54 45.28
N THR A 424 26.41 -16.17 46.43
CA THR A 424 27.77 -16.25 46.96
C THR A 424 28.71 -17.04 46.05
N THR A 425 28.25 -18.16 45.49
CA THR A 425 29.00 -18.94 44.49
C THR A 425 29.39 -18.10 43.27
N PHE A 426 28.42 -17.45 42.63
CA PHE A 426 28.71 -16.69 41.40
C PHE A 426 29.48 -15.41 41.66
N ALA A 427 29.31 -14.79 42.83
CA ALA A 427 30.11 -13.63 43.20
C ALA A 427 31.58 -14.01 43.42
N GLU A 428 31.86 -15.13 44.10
CA GLU A 428 33.24 -15.66 44.24
C GLU A 428 33.83 -16.05 42.88
N MET A 429 33.07 -16.77 42.05
CA MET A 429 33.50 -17.16 40.71
C MET A 429 33.88 -15.93 39.86
N SER A 430 33.02 -14.91 39.85
CA SER A 430 33.30 -13.64 39.17
C SER A 430 34.53 -12.93 39.71
N THR A 431 34.80 -13.05 41.01
CA THR A 431 35.94 -12.39 41.68
C THR A 431 37.27 -13.06 41.34
N ASN A 432 37.26 -14.36 41.11
CA ASN A 432 38.45 -15.14 40.77
C ASN A 432 38.82 -15.06 39.27
N LEU A 433 37.99 -14.41 38.43
CA LEU A 433 38.31 -14.17 37.02
C LEU A 433 39.38 -13.07 36.92
N ALA A 434 40.25 -13.17 35.91
CA ALA A 434 41.21 -12.11 35.62
C ALA A 434 40.48 -10.84 35.12
N PRO A 435 41.06 -9.64 35.30
CA PRO A 435 40.47 -8.41 34.79
C PRO A 435 40.14 -8.52 33.30
N GLY A 436 38.90 -8.22 32.92
CA GLY A 436 38.42 -8.27 31.54
C GLY A 436 37.78 -9.60 31.11
N GLU A 437 38.10 -10.73 31.77
CA GLU A 437 37.60 -12.05 31.34
C GLU A 437 36.07 -12.15 31.35
N LEU A 438 35.41 -11.67 32.41
CA LEU A 438 33.94 -11.66 32.46
C LEU A 438 33.35 -10.77 31.37
N GLN A 439 34.00 -9.63 31.07
CA GLN A 439 33.56 -8.72 30.03
C GLN A 439 33.71 -9.36 28.64
N ASP A 440 34.80 -10.07 28.40
CA ASP A 440 35.07 -10.72 27.12
C ASP A 440 34.18 -11.94 26.89
N VAL A 441 33.81 -12.66 27.95
CA VAL A 441 32.77 -13.69 27.87
C VAL A 441 31.40 -13.06 27.64
N ALA A 442 31.05 -11.96 28.34
CA ALA A 442 29.77 -11.28 28.13
C ALA A 442 29.58 -10.85 26.67
N LYS A 443 30.61 -10.23 26.04
CA LYS A 443 30.58 -9.81 24.62
C LYS A 443 30.32 -10.95 23.63
N GLN A 444 30.59 -12.20 24.00
CA GLN A 444 30.30 -13.36 23.12
C GLN A 444 28.81 -13.68 23.07
N PHE A 445 28.01 -13.19 24.03
CA PHE A 445 26.56 -13.38 24.10
C PHE A 445 25.77 -12.20 23.51
N GLY A 446 26.45 -11.21 22.93
CA GLY A 446 25.89 -9.91 22.51
C GLY A 446 26.36 -8.78 23.42
#